data_AF-A0A7S2FQ73-F1
#
_entry.id   AF-A0A7S2FQ73-F1
#
_cell.length_a   1.000
_cell.length_b   1.000
_cell.length_c   1.000
_cell.angle_alpha   90.00
_cell.angle_beta   90.00
_cell.angle_gamma   90.00
#
_symmetry.space_group_name_H-M   'P 1'
#
loop_
_entity.id
_entity.type
_entity.pdbx_description
1 polymer ?
#
loop_
_entity_poly.entity_id
_entity_poly.type
_entity_poly.pdbx_seq_one_letter_code
_entity_poly.pdbx_strand_id
1 'polypeptide(L)'
;YRISLTGRSLQTALTVLNDKLDAWSFECLLHTYFKVDDIRSVGVAGLQGAEYLDKANGGERKKEKAKLVEPRNFTDRVYVAGTGALQSMASAEIMSGKEPVAKVECTCSRAANATWGTPTPSPDLVVWNPFEQAPGDLGDEHEKMVCV
;
A
#
# COMPACT_ATOMS: atom_id res chain seq x y z
N TYR A 1 11.02 -1.79 15.41
CA TYR A 1 9.63 -1.51 15.00
C TYR A 1 8.79 -1.23 16.23
N ARG A 2 7.66 -0.53 16.09
CA ARG A 2 6.67 -0.29 17.15
C ARG A 2 5.31 -0.81 16.69
N ILE A 3 4.55 -1.40 17.60
CA ILE A 3 3.17 -1.84 17.37
C ILE A 3 2.31 -1.24 18.48
N SER A 4 1.22 -0.58 18.09
CA SER A 4 0.21 -0.05 19.01
C SER A 4 -1.15 -0.58 18.60
N LEU A 5 -1.88 -1.18 19.54
CA LEU A 5 -3.21 -1.72 19.32
C LEU A 5 -4.21 -0.98 20.21
N THR A 6 -5.30 -0.53 19.61
CA THR A 6 -6.48 -0.01 20.31
C THR A 6 -7.70 -0.84 19.95
N GLY A 7 -8.84 -0.60 20.59
CA GLY A 7 -10.09 -1.29 20.25
C GLY A 7 -10.59 -1.02 18.81
N ARG A 8 -10.00 -0.06 18.08
CA ARG A 8 -10.44 0.33 16.72
C ARG A 8 -9.29 0.48 15.71
N SER A 9 -8.04 0.29 16.10
CA SER A 9 -6.91 0.52 15.21
C SER A 9 -5.69 -0.31 15.57
N LEU A 10 -4.95 -0.71 14.55
CA LEU A 10 -3.59 -1.24 14.64
C LEU A 10 -2.67 -0.23 13.97
N GLN A 11 -1.67 0.24 14.70
CA GLN A 11 -0.61 1.08 14.15
C GLN A 11 0.71 0.31 14.22
N THR A 12 1.38 0.20 13.08
CA THR A 12 2.74 -0.30 12.98
C THR A 12 3.67 0.83 12.55
N ALA A 13 4.89 0.85 13.09
CA ALA A 13 5.89 1.83 12.71
C ALA A 13 7.26 1.19 12.56
N LEU A 14 7.90 1.47 11.42
CA LEU A 14 9.30 1.18 11.17
C LEU A 14 10.12 2.46 11.36
N THR A 15 11.25 2.35 12.04
CA THR A 15 12.19 3.45 12.23
C THR A 15 13.56 2.97 11.78
N VAL A 16 14.16 3.71 10.85
CA VAL A 16 15.49 3.43 10.32
C VAL A 16 16.44 4.51 10.83
N LEU A 17 17.58 4.07 11.37
CA LEU A 17 18.65 4.93 11.83
C LEU A 17 19.89 4.63 10.98
N ASN A 18 20.42 5.65 10.31
CA ASN A 18 21.78 5.59 9.79
C ASN A 18 22.75 5.96 10.91
N ASP A 19 23.50 4.99 11.42
CA ASP A 19 24.53 5.18 12.45
C ASP A 19 25.94 5.42 11.84
N LYS A 20 26.04 5.50 10.51
CA LYS A 20 27.29 5.71 9.78
C LYS A 20 27.44 7.17 9.37
N LEU A 21 28.68 7.54 9.06
CA LEU A 21 29.00 8.85 8.49
C LEU A 21 28.54 8.95 7.04
N ASP A 22 28.62 7.84 6.30
CA ASP A 22 28.24 7.79 4.90
C ASP A 22 26.73 7.65 4.72
N ALA A 23 26.19 8.32 3.71
CA ALA A 23 24.80 8.18 3.31
C ALA A 23 24.57 6.82 2.62
N TRP A 24 23.42 6.20 2.88
CA TRP A 24 22.96 5.01 2.17
C TRP A 24 21.47 5.15 1.84
N SER A 25 21.07 4.51 0.74
CA SER A 25 19.68 4.42 0.31
C SER A 25 19.07 3.09 0.76
N PHE A 26 17.77 3.12 1.03
CA PHE A 26 16.97 1.94 1.31
C PHE A 26 15.55 2.15 0.81
N GLU A 27 14.86 1.04 0.61
CA GLU A 27 13.42 0.98 0.41
C GLU A 27 12.84 0.10 1.52
N CYS A 28 11.65 0.42 1.98
CA CYS A 28 10.95 -0.40 2.95
C CYS A 28 9.46 -0.37 2.67
N LEU A 29 8.78 -1.46 2.98
CA LEU A 29 7.35 -1.62 2.79
C LEU A 29 6.77 -2.43 3.95
N LEU A 30 5.58 -2.03 4.42
CA LEU A 30 4.79 -2.82 5.36
C LEU A 30 3.78 -3.65 4.56
N HIS A 31 4.09 -4.91 4.33
CA HIS A 31 3.38 -5.78 3.39
C HIS A 31 2.12 -6.36 4.04
N THR A 32 1.07 -5.53 4.17
CA THR A 32 -0.08 -5.81 5.02
C THR A 32 -1.14 -6.60 4.26
N TYR A 33 -1.39 -7.82 4.69
CA TYR A 33 -2.44 -8.68 4.14
C TYR A 33 -3.74 -8.49 4.92
N PHE A 34 -4.78 -8.00 4.25
CA PHE A 34 -6.10 -7.88 4.82
C PHE A 34 -6.95 -9.09 4.44
N LYS A 35 -7.51 -9.74 5.45
CA LYS A 35 -8.47 -10.82 5.26
C LYS A 35 -9.78 -10.27 4.71
N VAL A 36 -10.30 -10.94 3.69
CA VAL A 36 -11.60 -10.68 3.06
C VAL A 36 -12.30 -12.01 2.84
N ASP A 37 -13.62 -11.97 2.62
CA ASP A 37 -14.38 -13.21 2.40
C ASP A 37 -14.20 -13.77 0.98
N ASP A 38 -14.18 -12.88 -0.02
CA ASP A 38 -14.00 -13.22 -1.43
C ASP A 38 -13.42 -12.01 -2.19
N ILE A 39 -12.22 -12.16 -2.76
CA ILE A 39 -11.53 -11.11 -3.51
C ILE A 39 -12.37 -10.55 -4.67
N ARG A 40 -13.31 -11.33 -5.22
CA ARG A 40 -14.17 -10.92 -6.33
C ARG A 40 -15.20 -9.85 -5.94
N SER A 41 -15.53 -9.76 -4.66
CA SER A 41 -16.45 -8.76 -4.09
C SER A 41 -15.73 -7.54 -3.48
N VAL A 42 -14.39 -7.55 -3.50
CA VAL A 42 -13.55 -6.54 -2.89
C VAL A 42 -13.20 -5.43 -3.88
N GLY A 43 -13.13 -4.21 -3.35
CA GLY A 43 -12.58 -3.08 -4.08
C GLY A 43 -11.76 -2.17 -3.17
N VAL A 44 -10.77 -1.49 -3.74
CA VAL A 44 -9.94 -0.52 -3.02
C VAL A 44 -10.26 0.89 -3.52
N ALA A 45 -10.81 1.72 -2.62
CA ALA A 45 -11.19 3.10 -2.89
C ALA A 45 -10.09 4.09 -2.42
N GLY A 46 -10.20 5.35 -2.86
CA GLY A 46 -9.27 6.42 -2.48
C GLY A 46 -8.06 6.60 -3.40
N LEU A 47 -7.94 5.78 -4.46
CA LEU A 47 -6.80 5.80 -5.38
C LEU A 47 -7.11 6.51 -6.71
N GLN A 48 -8.34 6.99 -6.91
CA GLN A 48 -8.76 7.64 -8.16
C GLN A 48 -7.88 8.87 -8.46
N GLY A 49 -7.38 8.94 -9.69
CA GLY A 49 -6.56 10.04 -10.18
C GLY A 49 -5.08 9.93 -9.83
N ALA A 50 -4.67 8.99 -8.97
CA ALA A 50 -3.27 8.69 -8.72
C ALA A 50 -2.64 7.99 -9.95
N GLU A 51 -1.34 8.18 -10.13
CA GLU A 51 -0.56 7.38 -11.06
C GLU A 51 -0.12 6.08 -10.40
N TYR A 52 0.00 5.00 -11.18
CA TYR A 52 0.55 3.74 -10.71
C TYR A 52 1.46 3.10 -11.74
N LEU A 53 2.41 2.29 -11.26
CA LEU A 53 3.20 1.36 -12.06
C LEU A 53 2.51 -0.01 -12.03
N ASP A 54 2.16 -0.52 -13.21
CA ASP A 54 1.47 -1.79 -13.40
C ASP A 54 2.49 -2.92 -13.65
N LYS A 55 2.98 -3.55 -12.57
CA LYS A 55 3.99 -4.61 -12.69
C LYS A 55 3.45 -5.85 -13.39
N ALA A 56 2.14 -6.09 -13.31
CA ALA A 56 1.48 -7.14 -14.09
C ALA A 56 1.51 -6.88 -15.60
N ASN A 57 1.68 -5.62 -16.03
CA ASN A 57 1.81 -5.21 -17.43
C ASN A 57 3.18 -4.59 -17.73
N GLY A 58 4.27 -5.23 -17.29
CA GLY A 58 5.63 -4.83 -17.63
C GLY A 58 6.12 -3.53 -16.96
N GLY A 59 5.45 -3.07 -15.90
CA GLY A 59 5.81 -1.85 -15.18
C GLY A 59 5.33 -0.56 -15.83
N GLU A 60 4.35 -0.63 -16.74
CA GLU A 60 3.79 0.55 -17.41
C GLU A 60 3.22 1.56 -16.41
N ARG A 61 3.50 2.85 -16.64
CA ARG A 61 2.91 3.94 -15.88
C ARG A 61 1.53 4.29 -16.41
N LYS A 62 0.51 4.21 -15.56
CA LYS A 62 -0.89 4.47 -15.87
C LYS A 62 -1.49 5.43 -14.86
N LYS A 63 -2.63 6.04 -15.20
CA LYS A 63 -3.44 6.86 -14.29
C LYS A 63 -4.70 6.09 -13.90
N GLU A 64 -4.97 5.97 -12.60
CA GLU A 64 -6.17 5.31 -12.12
C GLU A 64 -7.40 6.19 -12.38
N LYS A 65 -8.34 5.65 -13.14
CA LYS A 65 -9.58 6.35 -13.52
C LYS A 65 -10.77 5.84 -12.72
N ALA A 66 -10.71 4.61 -12.24
CA ALA A 66 -11.77 3.99 -11.47
C ALA A 66 -11.85 4.62 -10.08
N LYS A 67 -13.08 4.71 -9.55
CA LYS A 67 -13.32 5.09 -8.15
C LYS A 67 -12.97 3.96 -7.20
N LEU A 68 -13.07 2.73 -7.69
CA LEU A 68 -12.88 1.50 -6.96
C LEU A 68 -11.98 0.58 -7.80
N VAL A 69 -10.83 0.21 -7.24
CA VAL A 69 -9.89 -0.72 -7.85
C VAL A 69 -10.31 -2.13 -7.48
N GLU A 70 -10.73 -2.92 -8.46
CA GLU A 70 -11.20 -4.29 -8.25
C GLU A 70 -10.11 -5.30 -8.69
N PRO A 71 -9.37 -5.92 -7.75
CA PRO A 71 -8.27 -6.85 -8.08
C PRO A 71 -8.78 -8.24 -8.48
N ARG A 72 -9.55 -8.30 -9.58
CA ARG A 72 -10.21 -9.53 -10.08
C ARG A 72 -9.33 -10.47 -10.90
N ASN A 73 -8.05 -10.16 -10.99
CA ASN A 73 -7.01 -10.94 -11.67
C ASN A 73 -5.66 -10.62 -11.03
N PHE A 74 -4.58 -11.20 -11.55
CA PHE A 74 -3.23 -10.87 -11.10
C PHE A 74 -3.02 -9.35 -11.11
N THR A 75 -2.93 -8.78 -9.92
CA THR A 75 -2.82 -7.34 -9.69
C THR A 75 -1.55 -7.10 -8.89
N ASP A 76 -0.65 -6.29 -9.44
CA ASP A 76 0.54 -5.81 -8.76
C ASP A 76 0.78 -4.37 -9.18
N ARG A 77 0.23 -3.43 -8.40
CA ARG A 77 0.21 -2.00 -8.74
C ARG A 77 0.85 -1.18 -7.63
N VAL A 78 1.86 -0.40 -8.00
CA VAL A 78 2.50 0.57 -7.10
C VAL A 78 1.96 1.95 -7.41
N TYR A 79 1.10 2.47 -6.54
CA TYR A 79 0.56 3.83 -6.63
C TYR A 79 1.58 4.84 -6.11
N VAL A 80 1.90 5.81 -6.97
CA VAL A 80 3.01 6.73 -6.79
C VAL A 80 2.59 7.91 -5.94
N ALA A 81 3.33 8.14 -4.87
CA ALA A 81 3.11 9.23 -3.93
C ALA A 81 3.24 10.60 -4.60
N GLY A 82 2.53 11.59 -4.06
CA GLY A 82 2.46 12.96 -4.61
C GLY A 82 1.56 13.12 -5.84
N THR A 83 0.88 12.06 -6.30
CA THR A 83 0.03 12.10 -7.49
C THR A 83 -1.46 11.94 -7.14
N GLY A 84 -2.31 12.73 -7.80
CA GLY A 84 -3.77 12.61 -7.66
C GLY A 84 -4.25 12.69 -6.20
N ALA A 85 -4.88 11.61 -5.73
CA ALA A 85 -5.42 11.48 -4.38
C ALA A 85 -4.34 11.23 -3.29
N LEU A 86 -3.12 10.83 -3.66
CA LEU A 86 -2.04 10.49 -2.73
C LEU A 86 -1.07 11.67 -2.57
N GLN A 87 -1.45 12.71 -1.81
CA GLN A 87 -0.59 13.88 -1.60
C GLN A 87 0.46 13.67 -0.48
N SER A 88 0.24 14.22 0.71
CA SER A 88 1.17 14.13 1.86
C SER A 88 1.02 12.84 2.68
N MET A 89 -0.12 12.17 2.55
CA MET A 89 -0.47 10.91 3.18
C MET A 89 -1.05 9.99 2.11
N ALA A 90 -0.65 8.72 2.11
CA ALA A 90 -1.33 7.72 1.30
C ALA A 90 -2.48 7.14 2.12
N SER A 91 -3.68 7.12 1.52
CA SER A 91 -4.88 6.57 2.16
C SER A 91 -5.65 5.73 1.16
N ALA A 92 -6.13 4.59 1.62
CA ALA A 92 -7.03 3.73 0.87
C ALA A 92 -8.08 3.11 1.79
N GLU A 93 -9.24 2.80 1.24
CA GLU A 93 -10.29 2.07 1.95
C GLU A 93 -10.57 0.76 1.22
N ILE A 94 -10.52 -0.34 1.97
CA ILE A 94 -10.86 -1.67 1.48
C ILE A 94 -12.35 -1.83 1.68
N MET A 95 -13.07 -2.10 0.59
CA MET A 95 -14.51 -2.22 0.53
C MET A 95 -14.89 -3.69 0.27
N SER A 96 -15.91 -4.18 0.97
CA SER A 96 -16.62 -5.42 0.64
C SER A 96 -18.05 -5.05 0.22
N GLY A 97 -18.32 -5.11 -1.07
CA GLY A 97 -19.55 -4.53 -1.64
C GLY A 97 -19.64 -3.03 -1.41
N LYS A 98 -20.57 -2.59 -0.56
CA LYS A 98 -20.78 -1.16 -0.22
C LYS A 98 -20.21 -0.76 1.15
N GLU A 99 -19.74 -1.71 1.94
CA GLU A 99 -19.30 -1.48 3.31
C GLU A 99 -17.77 -1.42 3.39
N PRO A 100 -17.19 -0.42 4.08
CA PRO A 100 -15.76 -0.38 4.34
C PRO A 100 -15.37 -1.41 5.40
N VAL A 101 -14.37 -2.24 5.10
CA VAL A 101 -13.87 -3.28 6.03
C VAL A 101 -12.55 -2.88 6.69
N ALA A 102 -11.75 -2.04 6.05
CA ALA A 102 -10.53 -1.49 6.61
C ALA A 102 -10.19 -0.15 5.97
N LYS A 103 -9.56 0.74 6.75
CA LYS A 103 -8.93 1.96 6.25
C LYS A 103 -7.43 1.85 6.48
N VAL A 104 -6.65 2.11 5.44
CA VAL A 104 -5.20 2.15 5.46
C VAL A 104 -4.76 3.61 5.35
N GLU A 105 -3.93 4.05 6.29
CA GLU A 105 -3.33 5.38 6.29
C GLU A 105 -1.83 5.25 6.55
N CYS A 106 -1.04 5.70 5.58
CA CYS A 106 0.41 5.61 5.62
C CYS A 106 1.02 7.02 5.62
N THR A 107 1.94 7.25 6.55
CA THR A 107 2.71 8.50 6.64
C THR A 107 4.18 8.20 6.84
N CYS A 108 5.03 9.07 6.29
CA CYS A 108 6.45 9.09 6.58
C CYS A 108 6.75 10.33 7.43
N SER A 109 7.66 10.18 8.39
CA SER A 109 8.13 11.29 9.20
C SER A 109 9.64 11.16 9.41
N ARG A 110 10.29 12.29 9.70
CA ARG A 110 11.72 12.36 10.00
C ARG A 110 11.93 12.85 11.43
N ALA A 111 13.05 12.44 12.02
CA ALA A 111 13.49 13.01 13.29
C ALA A 111 13.74 14.52 13.13
N ALA A 112 13.43 15.30 14.17
CA ALA A 112 13.57 16.76 14.14
C ALA A 112 15.02 17.23 13.91
N ASN A 113 16.01 16.41 14.27
CA ASN A 113 17.43 16.68 14.08
C ASN A 113 18.01 16.09 12.76
N ALA A 114 17.16 15.57 11.86
CA ALA A 114 17.63 15.04 10.58
C ALA A 114 18.18 16.17 9.70
N THR A 115 19.44 16.05 9.29
CA THR A 115 20.19 17.05 8.49
C THR A 115 20.06 16.86 6.97
N TRP A 116 19.15 16.00 6.52
CA TRP A 116 18.99 15.66 5.10
C TRP A 116 18.44 16.86 4.33
N GLY A 117 19.06 17.19 3.19
CA GLY A 117 18.65 18.31 2.32
C GLY A 117 17.35 18.08 1.53
N THR A 118 16.79 16.87 1.57
CA THR A 118 15.56 16.52 0.85
C THR A 118 14.32 16.62 1.75
N PRO A 119 13.14 16.94 1.19
CA PRO A 119 11.87 16.87 1.91
C PRO A 119 11.58 15.46 2.43
N THR A 120 10.74 15.36 3.48
CA THR A 120 10.17 14.08 3.90
C THR A 120 9.37 13.51 2.72
N PRO A 121 9.67 12.27 2.25
CA PRO A 121 8.92 11.69 1.15
C PRO A 121 7.50 11.34 1.60
N SER A 122 6.55 11.41 0.68
CA SER A 122 5.24 10.76 0.87
C SER A 122 5.38 9.26 0.59
N PRO A 123 4.65 8.39 1.29
CA PRO A 123 4.71 6.95 1.03
C PRO A 123 3.94 6.58 -0.25
N ASP A 124 4.50 5.65 -1.02
CA ASP A 124 3.76 4.92 -2.05
C ASP A 124 2.78 3.93 -1.40
N LEU A 125 1.82 3.44 -2.19
CA LEU A 125 0.85 2.41 -1.75
C LEU A 125 0.81 1.27 -2.77
N VAL A 126 0.79 0.02 -2.31
CA VAL A 126 0.81 -1.15 -3.19
C VAL A 126 -0.49 -1.91 -3.06
N VAL A 127 -1.22 -2.09 -4.17
CA VAL A 127 -2.36 -3.01 -4.21
C VAL A 127 -1.91 -4.28 -4.90
N TRP A 128 -1.98 -5.40 -4.19
CA TRP A 128 -1.52 -6.69 -4.69
C TRP A 128 -2.48 -7.83 -4.38
N ASN A 129 -2.71 -8.66 -5.39
CA ASN A 129 -3.29 -9.99 -5.27
C ASN A 129 -2.70 -10.88 -6.39
N PRO A 130 -2.14 -12.06 -6.08
CA PRO A 130 -1.47 -12.89 -7.05
C PRO A 130 -2.46 -13.65 -7.95
N PHE A 131 -3.71 -13.80 -7.50
CA PHE A 131 -4.71 -14.65 -8.13
C PHE A 131 -4.12 -16.05 -8.43
N GLU A 132 -4.38 -16.61 -9.61
CA GLU A 132 -3.81 -17.88 -10.08
C GLU A 132 -2.27 -17.92 -10.14
N GLN A 133 -1.57 -16.78 -10.00
CA GLN A 133 -0.11 -16.72 -9.89
C GLN A 133 0.37 -16.85 -8.44
N ALA A 134 -0.50 -17.30 -7.52
CA ALA A 134 -0.18 -17.50 -6.11
C ALA A 134 1.06 -18.37 -5.94
N PRO A 135 2.03 -17.94 -5.11
CA PRO A 135 3.13 -18.81 -4.75
C PRO A 135 2.59 -20.04 -4.02
N GLY A 136 3.29 -21.17 -4.13
CA GLY A 136 2.77 -22.47 -3.66
C GLY A 136 2.49 -22.55 -2.15
N ASP A 137 3.08 -21.67 -1.34
CA ASP A 137 2.82 -21.58 0.10
C ASP A 137 1.52 -20.83 0.44
N LEU A 138 0.96 -20.04 -0.49
CA LEU A 138 -0.31 -19.33 -0.32
C LEU A 138 -1.53 -20.24 -0.52
N GLY A 139 -1.43 -21.27 -1.37
CA GLY A 139 -2.57 -22.10 -1.77
C GLY A 139 -3.76 -21.25 -2.25
N ASP A 140 -4.98 -21.65 -1.87
CA ASP A 140 -6.22 -20.97 -2.27
C ASP A 140 -6.52 -19.69 -1.45
N GLU A 141 -5.63 -19.29 -0.53
CA GLU A 141 -5.84 -18.10 0.32
C GLU A 141 -5.80 -16.79 -0.48
N HIS A 142 -5.32 -16.82 -1.73
CA HIS A 142 -5.37 -15.66 -2.63
C HIS A 142 -6.82 -15.19 -2.88
N GLU A 143 -7.82 -16.06 -2.74
CA GLU A 143 -9.23 -15.69 -2.87
C GLU A 143 -9.75 -14.93 -1.65
N LYS A 144 -9.04 -14.96 -0.52
CA LYS A 144 -9.50 -14.44 0.79
C LYS A 144 -8.61 -13.34 1.34
N MET A 145 -7.80 -12.73 0.49
CA MET A 145 -6.93 -11.65 0.92
C MET A 145 -6.74 -10.58 -0.16
N VAL A 146 -6.46 -9.37 0.28
CA VAL A 146 -5.87 -8.32 -0.55
C VAL A 146 -4.71 -7.71 0.22
N CYS A 147 -3.59 -7.47 -0.45
CA CYS A 147 -2.50 -6.69 0.12
C CYS A 147 -2.68 -5.23 -0.27
N VAL A 148 -2.65 -4.34 0.72
CA VAL A 148 -2.78 -2.87 0.59
C VAL A 148 -1.75 -2.19 1.48
#